data_AF-A0A2J6N583-F1
#
_entry.id   AF-A0A2J6N583-F1
#
_cell.length_a   1.000
_cell.length_b   1.000
_cell.length_c   1.000
_cell.angle_alpha   90.00
_cell.angle_beta   90.00
_cell.angle_gamma   90.00
#
_symmetry.space_group_name_H-M   'P 1'
#
loop_
_entity.id
_entity.type
_entity.pdbx_description
1 polymer ?
#
loop_
_entity_poly.entity_id
_entity_poly.type
_entity_poly.pdbx_seq_one_letter_code
_entity_poly.pdbx_strand_id
1 'polypeptide(L)'
;MFGKKIDKTKMVKAITQLRLMENKLRMIEDRLQNSIDSKMNELLKYNQLYGVDAAKMIAGEIAEQKKVLFNIRNMRTSVERVRIRFETVMDLNGSVEMLKDVVPLVNDLKKSIVKAYPDLSIMFNDFEEKLNQIGLEIDSSELLNNPQIPMSEGMNEDVEAILKEAEEVAKTREKNRLPSPP
;
A
#
# COMPACT_ATOMS: atom_id res chain seq x y z
N MET A 1 -1.49 28.04 -28.29
CA MET A 1 -2.83 27.94 -27.67
C MET A 1 -2.61 27.56 -26.21
N PHE A 2 -2.87 28.46 -25.26
CA PHE A 2 -2.73 28.15 -23.84
C PHE A 2 -3.97 27.36 -23.41
N GLY A 3 -3.77 26.13 -22.93
CA GLY A 3 -4.84 25.24 -22.47
C GLY A 3 -5.74 25.90 -21.43
N LYS A 4 -6.97 25.42 -21.30
CA LYS A 4 -7.98 25.95 -20.37
C LYS A 4 -7.39 26.05 -18.96
N LYS A 5 -7.40 27.25 -18.39
CA LYS A 5 -6.88 27.52 -17.05
C LYS A 5 -7.65 26.68 -16.03
N ILE A 6 -6.91 26.00 -15.15
CA ILE A 6 -7.50 25.16 -14.10
C ILE A 6 -8.20 26.04 -13.06
N ASP A 7 -9.41 25.66 -12.68
CA ASP A 7 -10.09 26.24 -11.52
C ASP A 7 -9.38 25.78 -10.23
N LYS A 8 -8.72 26.74 -9.56
CA LYS A 8 -7.96 26.51 -8.33
C LYS A 8 -8.80 25.83 -7.25
N THR A 9 -10.08 26.15 -7.14
CA THR A 9 -10.97 25.59 -6.12
C THR A 9 -11.17 24.10 -6.35
N LYS A 10 -11.36 23.70 -7.60
CA LYS A 10 -11.54 22.28 -7.97
C LYS A 10 -10.25 21.50 -7.76
N MET A 11 -9.11 22.09 -8.11
CA MET A 11 -7.80 21.51 -7.88
C MET A 11 -7.51 21.27 -6.40
N VAL A 12 -7.80 22.26 -5.55
CA VAL A 12 -7.68 22.10 -4.08
C VAL A 12 -8.57 20.97 -3.57
N LYS A 13 -9.81 20.85 -4.05
CA LYS A 13 -10.70 19.74 -3.67
C LYS A 13 -10.13 18.37 -4.06
N ALA A 14 -9.55 18.25 -5.25
CA ALA A 14 -8.92 17.01 -5.71
C ALA A 14 -7.68 16.66 -4.87
N ILE A 15 -6.81 17.64 -4.59
CA ILE A 15 -5.63 17.48 -3.71
C ILE A 15 -6.05 17.06 -2.30
N THR A 16 -7.10 17.68 -1.76
CA THR A 16 -7.63 17.31 -0.45
C THR A 16 -8.11 15.86 -0.41
N GLN A 17 -8.78 15.37 -1.46
CA GLN A 17 -9.17 13.96 -1.50
C GLN A 17 -7.97 13.00 -1.57
N LEU A 18 -6.93 13.36 -2.33
CA LEU A 18 -5.69 12.57 -2.37
C LEU A 18 -5.03 12.49 -0.97
N ARG A 19 -5.03 13.59 -0.21
CA ARG A 19 -4.52 13.61 1.17
C ARG A 19 -5.35 12.73 2.11
N LEU A 20 -6.68 12.74 1.97
CA LEU A 20 -7.57 11.88 2.76
C LEU A 20 -7.31 10.39 2.47
N MET A 21 -7.18 10.02 1.19
CA MET A 21 -6.83 8.66 0.80
C MET A 21 -5.45 8.24 1.32
N GLU A 22 -4.44 9.11 1.24
CA GLU A 22 -3.12 8.83 1.79
C GLU A 22 -3.17 8.58 3.31
N ASN A 23 -3.87 9.43 4.05
CA ASN A 23 -4.03 9.28 5.50
C ASN A 23 -4.72 7.97 5.87
N LYS A 24 -5.78 7.59 5.14
CA LYS A 24 -6.45 6.30 5.36
C LYS A 24 -5.51 5.13 5.08
N LEU A 25 -4.76 5.18 3.98
CA LEU A 25 -3.77 4.14 3.65
C LEU A 25 -2.70 4.01 4.73
N ARG A 26 -2.21 5.13 5.27
CA ARG A 26 -1.27 5.15 6.40
C ARG A 26 -1.86 4.50 7.65
N MET A 27 -3.10 4.81 8.00
CA MET A 27 -3.78 4.16 9.13
C MET A 27 -3.94 2.64 8.93
N ILE A 28 -4.21 2.20 7.71
CA ILE A 28 -4.29 0.76 7.37
C ILE A 28 -2.90 0.12 7.46
N GLU A 29 -1.87 0.79 6.94
CA GLU A 29 -0.47 0.37 7.01
C GLU A 29 -0.04 0.14 8.47
N ASP A 30 -0.27 1.12 9.35
CA ASP A 30 0.11 1.05 10.77
C ASP A 30 -0.63 -0.09 11.49
N ARG A 31 -1.92 -0.25 11.24
CA ARG A 31 -2.72 -1.35 11.83
C ARG A 31 -2.22 -2.72 11.39
N LEU A 32 -1.90 -2.86 10.11
CA LEU A 32 -1.42 -4.12 9.55
C LEU A 32 0.00 -4.44 10.04
N GLN A 33 0.89 -3.45 10.11
CA GLN A 33 2.22 -3.61 10.68
C GLN A 33 2.16 -4.04 12.15
N ASN A 34 1.34 -3.38 12.96
CA ASN A 34 1.15 -3.77 14.36
C ASN A 34 0.60 -5.20 14.50
N SER A 35 -0.31 -5.61 13.61
CA SER A 35 -0.80 -6.99 13.58
C SER A 35 0.31 -7.99 13.22
N ILE A 36 1.16 -7.66 12.25
CA ILE A 36 2.30 -8.50 11.85
C ILE A 36 3.28 -8.65 13.01
N ASP A 37 3.61 -7.56 13.70
CA ASP A 37 4.54 -7.56 14.82
C ASP A 37 4.01 -8.39 15.99
N SER A 38 2.69 -8.31 16.26
CA SER A 38 2.03 -9.16 17.25
C SER A 38 2.12 -10.65 16.89
N LYS A 39 1.84 -11.00 15.63
CA LYS A 39 1.96 -12.39 15.15
C LYS A 39 3.39 -12.91 15.13
N MET A 40 4.37 -12.06 14.82
CA MET A 40 5.79 -12.43 14.93
C MET A 40 6.17 -12.77 16.38
N ASN A 41 5.67 -12.01 17.36
CA ASN A 41 5.89 -12.34 18.76
C ASN A 41 5.20 -13.65 19.18
N GLU A 42 4.02 -13.94 18.64
CA GLU A 42 3.33 -15.22 18.82
C GLU A 42 4.11 -16.38 18.19
N LEU A 43 4.57 -16.22 16.95
CA LEU A 43 5.40 -17.18 16.22
C LEU A 43 6.64 -17.55 17.03
N LEU A 44 7.35 -16.55 17.57
CA LEU A 44 8.55 -16.77 18.38
C LEU A 44 8.25 -17.63 19.62
N LYS A 45 7.14 -17.36 20.32
CA LYS A 45 6.73 -18.16 21.49
C LYS A 45 6.31 -19.57 21.10
N TYR A 46 5.52 -19.69 20.03
CA TYR A 46 4.98 -20.97 19.58
C TYR A 46 6.08 -21.90 19.05
N ASN A 47 7.03 -21.35 18.29
CA ASN A 47 8.21 -22.05 17.80
C ASN A 47 9.09 -22.56 18.96
N GLN A 48 9.26 -21.76 20.02
CA GLN A 48 10.01 -22.17 21.21
C GLN A 48 9.37 -23.34 21.97
N LEU A 49 8.03 -23.39 22.00
CA LEU A 49 7.30 -24.40 22.78
C LEU A 49 7.06 -25.69 21.99
N TYR A 50 6.80 -25.59 20.68
CA TYR A 50 6.29 -26.69 19.87
C TYR A 50 7.14 -27.00 18.62
N GLY A 51 8.21 -26.23 18.38
CA GLY A 51 9.11 -26.41 17.25
C GLY A 51 8.59 -25.86 15.92
N VAL A 52 9.45 -25.96 14.89
CA VAL A 52 9.30 -25.29 13.60
C VAL A 52 8.07 -25.78 12.81
N ASP A 53 7.79 -27.09 12.85
CA ASP A 53 6.66 -27.67 12.10
C ASP A 53 5.32 -27.16 12.60
N ALA A 54 5.19 -26.91 13.90
CA ALA A 54 3.99 -26.33 14.50
C ALA A 54 3.86 -24.83 14.12
N ALA A 55 4.98 -24.12 13.99
CA ALA A 55 5.03 -22.69 13.69
C ALA A 55 4.77 -22.32 12.21
N LYS A 56 4.83 -23.29 11.29
CA LYS A 56 4.65 -23.09 9.84
C LYS A 56 3.36 -22.37 9.47
N MET A 57 2.24 -22.71 10.12
CA MET A 57 0.94 -22.09 9.84
C MET A 57 0.96 -20.59 10.15
N ILE A 58 1.49 -20.21 11.32
CA ILE A 58 1.61 -18.82 11.75
C ILE A 58 2.54 -18.04 10.82
N ALA A 59 3.65 -18.66 10.39
CA ALA A 59 4.56 -18.07 9.42
C ALA A 59 3.89 -17.83 8.04
N GLY A 60 3.04 -18.76 7.59
CA GLY A 60 2.19 -18.60 6.40
C GLY A 60 1.27 -17.39 6.49
N GLU A 61 0.60 -17.19 7.62
CA GLU A 61 -0.26 -16.03 7.83
C GLU A 61 0.52 -14.72 7.83
N ILE A 62 1.72 -14.70 8.40
CA ILE A 62 2.60 -13.52 8.40
C ILE A 62 3.06 -13.20 6.97
N ALA A 63 3.40 -14.21 6.16
CA ALA A 63 3.78 -14.01 4.76
C ALA A 63 2.65 -13.34 3.96
N GLU A 64 1.41 -13.82 4.11
CA GLU A 64 0.25 -13.23 3.45
C GLU A 64 -0.01 -11.79 3.93
N GLN A 65 0.09 -11.52 5.23
CA GLN A 65 -0.03 -10.15 5.74
C GLN A 65 1.07 -9.22 5.21
N LYS A 66 2.32 -9.69 5.08
CA LYS A 66 3.43 -8.92 4.48
C LYS A 66 3.16 -8.58 3.01
N LYS A 67 2.55 -9.49 2.23
CA LYS A 67 2.13 -9.21 0.84
C LYS A 67 1.06 -8.12 0.78
N VAL A 68 0.04 -8.20 1.65
CA VAL A 68 -1.00 -7.16 1.74
C VAL A 68 -0.38 -5.81 2.12
N LEU A 69 0.55 -5.79 3.08
CA LEU A 69 1.25 -4.58 3.50
C LEU A 69 2.07 -3.95 2.37
N PHE A 70 2.78 -4.77 1.59
CA PHE A 70 3.50 -4.31 0.40
C PHE A 70 2.56 -3.62 -0.60
N ASN A 71 1.41 -4.24 -0.88
CA ASN A 71 0.42 -3.65 -1.79
C ASN A 71 -0.12 -2.31 -1.26
N ILE A 72 -0.40 -2.20 0.03
CA ILE A 72 -0.85 -0.94 0.65
C ILE A 72 0.20 0.17 0.54
N ARG A 73 1.49 -0.15 0.76
CA ARG A 73 2.60 0.80 0.60
C ARG A 73 2.73 1.30 -0.84
N ASN A 74 2.55 0.42 -1.82
CA ASN A 74 2.58 0.78 -3.23
C ASN A 74 1.39 1.68 -3.62
N MET A 75 0.21 1.41 -3.07
CA MET A 75 -0.96 2.29 -3.24
C MET A 75 -0.70 3.67 -2.65
N ARG A 76 -0.19 3.74 -1.41
CA ARG A 76 0.15 5.01 -0.73
C ARG A 76 1.13 5.84 -1.55
N THR A 77 2.20 5.20 -2.02
CA THR A 77 3.22 5.84 -2.87
C THR A 77 2.63 6.37 -4.18
N SER A 78 1.68 5.65 -4.77
CA SER A 78 1.03 6.08 -6.00
C SER A 78 0.11 7.28 -5.76
N VAL A 79 -0.68 7.27 -4.68
CA VAL A 79 -1.47 8.45 -4.25
C VAL A 79 -0.58 9.67 -4.01
N GLU A 80 0.56 9.48 -3.35
CA GLU A 80 1.53 10.53 -3.09
C GLU A 80 2.12 11.12 -4.39
N ARG A 81 2.51 10.27 -5.34
CA ARG A 81 3.01 10.70 -6.65
C ARG A 81 1.98 11.53 -7.42
N VAL A 82 0.72 11.08 -7.45
CA VAL A 82 -0.38 11.84 -8.07
C VAL A 82 -0.56 13.18 -7.37
N ARG A 83 -0.61 13.20 -6.03
CA ARG A 83 -0.79 14.43 -5.25
C ARG A 83 0.30 15.45 -5.53
N ILE A 84 1.58 15.05 -5.45
CA ILE A 84 2.72 15.95 -5.66
C ILE A 84 2.65 16.60 -7.05
N ARG A 85 2.23 15.86 -8.08
CA ARG A 85 2.07 16.42 -9.42
C ARG A 85 0.90 17.40 -9.51
N PHE A 86 -0.22 17.13 -8.84
CA PHE A 86 -1.33 18.08 -8.74
C PHE A 86 -0.92 19.36 -7.99
N GLU A 87 -0.19 19.24 -6.88
CA GLU A 87 0.38 20.36 -6.13
C GLU A 87 1.34 21.17 -7.02
N THR A 88 2.23 20.50 -7.76
CA THR A 88 3.15 21.17 -8.70
C THR A 88 2.41 21.96 -9.78
N VAL A 89 1.38 21.37 -10.41
CA VAL A 89 0.58 22.09 -11.42
C VAL A 89 -0.16 23.26 -10.80
N MET A 90 -0.65 23.13 -9.56
CA MET A 90 -1.28 24.22 -8.82
C MET A 90 -0.31 25.38 -8.57
N ASP A 91 0.88 25.07 -8.07
CA ASP A 91 1.91 26.04 -7.68
C ASP A 91 2.46 26.80 -8.91
N LEU A 92 2.62 26.10 -10.03
CA LEU A 92 3.04 26.70 -11.30
C LEU A 92 1.90 27.41 -12.05
N ASN A 93 0.69 27.44 -11.50
CA ASN A 93 -0.54 27.88 -12.20
C ASN A 93 -0.67 27.24 -13.61
N GLY A 94 -0.32 25.96 -13.71
CA GLY A 94 -0.32 25.19 -14.95
C GLY A 94 -1.71 24.92 -15.51
N SER A 95 -1.75 24.34 -16.72
CA SER A 95 -2.98 23.98 -17.43
C SER A 95 -3.32 22.50 -17.29
N VAL A 96 -4.54 22.13 -17.67
CA VAL A 96 -5.05 20.75 -17.64
C VAL A 96 -4.14 19.79 -18.42
N GLU A 97 -3.54 20.24 -19.54
CA GLU A 97 -2.56 19.46 -20.31
C GLU A 97 -1.41 18.89 -19.47
N MET A 98 -0.91 19.63 -18.47
CA MET A 98 0.23 19.18 -17.63
C MET A 98 -0.13 18.02 -16.69
N LEU A 99 -1.43 17.76 -16.52
CA LEU A 99 -1.97 16.68 -15.70
C LEU A 99 -2.28 15.42 -16.51
N LYS A 100 -2.26 15.47 -17.85
CA LYS A 100 -2.52 14.29 -18.70
C LYS A 100 -1.52 13.17 -18.44
N ASP A 101 -0.26 13.50 -18.17
CA ASP A 101 0.80 12.54 -17.80
C ASP A 101 0.50 11.76 -16.50
N VAL A 102 -0.46 12.23 -15.70
CA VAL A 102 -0.84 11.61 -14.42
C VAL A 102 -2.00 10.64 -14.59
N VAL A 103 -2.74 10.70 -15.69
CA VAL A 103 -3.90 9.82 -15.97
C VAL A 103 -3.52 8.33 -15.87
N PRO A 104 -2.37 7.86 -16.41
CA PRO A 104 -1.96 6.46 -16.24
C PRO A 104 -1.79 6.07 -14.77
N LEU A 105 -1.15 6.94 -13.98
CA LEU A 105 -0.97 6.70 -12.54
C LEU A 105 -2.34 6.60 -11.84
N VAL A 106 -3.27 7.50 -12.15
CA VAL A 106 -4.62 7.48 -11.56
C VAL A 106 -5.38 6.20 -11.95
N ASN A 107 -5.22 5.70 -13.17
CA ASN A 107 -5.78 4.42 -13.60
C ASN A 107 -5.21 3.23 -12.84
N ASP A 108 -3.90 3.22 -12.59
CA ASP A 108 -3.26 2.18 -11.79
C ASP A 108 -3.71 2.23 -10.32
N LEU A 109 -3.94 3.43 -9.77
CA LEU A 109 -4.57 3.61 -8.47
C LEU A 109 -5.96 2.97 -8.43
N LYS A 110 -6.82 3.26 -9.43
CA LYS A 110 -8.19 2.71 -9.50
C LYS A 110 -8.18 1.19 -9.42
N LYS A 111 -7.36 0.55 -10.26
CA LYS A 111 -7.17 -0.91 -10.29
C LYS A 111 -6.73 -1.46 -8.93
N SER A 112 -5.77 -0.80 -8.30
CA SER A 112 -5.21 -1.25 -7.02
C SER A 112 -6.20 -1.11 -5.86
N ILE A 113 -6.94 0.00 -5.83
CA ILE A 113 -7.89 0.33 -4.76
C ILE A 113 -9.15 -0.54 -4.82
N VAL A 114 -9.75 -0.69 -6.02
CA VAL A 114 -11.01 -1.44 -6.22
C VAL A 114 -10.89 -2.89 -5.76
N LYS A 115 -9.71 -3.49 -5.93
CA LYS A 115 -9.47 -4.89 -5.55
C LYS A 115 -9.28 -5.10 -4.04
N ALA A 116 -8.82 -4.07 -3.32
CA ALA A 116 -8.29 -4.25 -1.98
C ALA A 116 -9.19 -3.70 -0.86
N TYR A 117 -9.86 -2.55 -1.06
CA TYR A 117 -10.57 -1.87 0.03
C TYR A 117 -11.82 -1.10 -0.43
N PRO A 118 -13.04 -1.52 -0.01
CA PRO A 118 -14.29 -0.84 -0.36
C PRO A 118 -14.33 0.65 0.05
N ASP A 119 -13.86 0.97 1.26
CA ASP A 119 -13.77 2.36 1.76
C ASP A 119 -12.91 3.26 0.85
N LEU A 120 -11.80 2.73 0.36
CA LEU A 120 -10.90 3.46 -0.54
C LEU A 120 -11.51 3.61 -1.93
N SER A 121 -12.32 2.64 -2.38
CA SER A 121 -13.07 2.73 -3.63
C SER A 121 -14.05 3.90 -3.63
N ILE A 122 -14.78 4.12 -2.52
CA ILE A 122 -15.70 5.26 -2.38
C ILE A 122 -14.93 6.59 -2.47
N MET A 123 -13.82 6.73 -1.73
CA MET A 123 -13.00 7.95 -1.80
C MET A 123 -12.38 8.17 -3.18
N PHE A 124 -12.05 7.09 -3.89
CA PHE A 124 -11.53 7.16 -5.25
C PHE A 124 -12.60 7.62 -6.25
N ASN A 125 -13.84 7.12 -6.16
CA ASN A 125 -14.95 7.59 -7.00
C ASN A 125 -15.18 9.10 -6.78
N ASP A 126 -15.15 9.52 -5.52
CA ASP A 126 -15.19 10.92 -5.10
C ASP A 126 -14.06 11.75 -5.76
N PHE A 127 -12.86 11.19 -5.86
CA PHE A 127 -11.71 11.81 -6.52
C PHE A 127 -11.91 11.88 -8.03
N GLU A 128 -12.37 10.80 -8.66
CA GLU A 128 -12.70 10.72 -10.09
C GLU A 128 -13.73 11.78 -10.50
N GLU A 129 -14.79 11.99 -9.72
CA GLU A 129 -15.74 13.09 -9.95
C GLU A 129 -15.07 14.47 -9.94
N LYS A 130 -14.12 14.70 -9.01
CA LYS A 130 -13.39 15.96 -8.91
C LYS A 130 -12.42 16.14 -10.09
N LEU A 131 -11.85 15.05 -10.61
CA LEU A 131 -11.02 15.07 -11.82
C LEU A 131 -11.84 15.43 -13.07
N ASN A 132 -13.02 14.84 -13.23
CA ASN A 132 -13.94 15.17 -14.31
C ASN A 132 -14.33 16.66 -14.27
N GLN A 133 -14.56 17.22 -13.08
CA GLN A 133 -14.85 18.66 -12.92
C GLN A 133 -13.68 19.58 -13.32
N ILE A 134 -12.43 19.09 -13.25
CA ILE A 134 -11.20 19.79 -13.70
C ILE A 134 -11.04 19.67 -15.22
N GLY A 135 -11.75 18.75 -15.87
CA GLY A 135 -11.61 18.45 -17.30
C GLY A 135 -10.56 17.37 -17.59
N LEU A 136 -10.20 16.56 -16.59
CA LEU A 136 -9.42 15.35 -16.76
C LEU A 136 -10.37 14.17 -16.79
N GLU A 137 -10.56 13.63 -17.98
CA GLU A 137 -11.29 12.39 -18.18
C GLU A 137 -10.33 11.22 -18.03
N ILE A 138 -10.74 10.23 -17.23
CA ILE A 138 -10.00 9.01 -16.99
C ILE A 138 -10.72 7.91 -17.76
N ASP A 139 -10.05 7.31 -18.74
CA ASP A 139 -10.66 6.20 -19.49
C ASP A 139 -10.72 4.97 -18.58
N SER A 140 -11.94 4.61 -18.19
CA SER A 140 -12.23 3.49 -17.30
C SER A 140 -12.67 2.23 -18.05
N SER A 141 -12.84 2.30 -19.37
CA SER A 141 -13.43 1.24 -20.18
C SER A 141 -12.49 0.05 -20.45
N GLU A 142 -11.17 0.22 -20.31
CA GLU A 142 -10.19 -0.86 -20.56
C GLU A 142 -9.76 -1.63 -19.30
N LEU A 143 -10.21 -1.24 -18.10
CA LEU A 143 -9.64 -1.76 -16.85
C LEU A 143 -10.13 -3.16 -16.45
N LEU A 144 -11.13 -3.72 -17.15
CA LEU A 144 -11.75 -5.02 -16.82
C LEU A 144 -11.10 -6.22 -17.53
N ASN A 145 -10.23 -6.01 -18.52
CA ASN A 145 -9.82 -7.08 -19.45
C ASN A 145 -8.52 -7.82 -19.13
N ASN A 146 -7.85 -7.60 -17.99
CA ASN A 146 -6.78 -8.52 -17.57
C ASN A 146 -6.42 -8.43 -16.07
N PRO A 147 -7.02 -9.25 -15.18
CA PRO A 147 -6.59 -9.35 -13.79
C PRO A 147 -5.54 -10.46 -13.61
N GLN A 148 -4.40 -10.39 -14.32
CA GLN A 148 -3.25 -11.23 -14.00
C GLN A 148 -2.36 -10.47 -13.02
N ILE A 149 -2.65 -10.59 -11.72
CA ILE A 149 -1.58 -10.49 -10.74
C ILE A 149 -0.80 -11.80 -10.89
N PRO A 150 0.52 -11.78 -11.16
CA PRO A 150 1.31 -12.97 -10.94
C PRO A 150 1.22 -13.26 -9.44
N MET A 151 0.38 -14.21 -9.05
CA MET A 151 0.51 -14.89 -7.77
C MET A 151 1.94 -15.43 -7.77
N SER A 152 2.84 -14.78 -7.04
CA SER A 152 4.21 -15.26 -6.99
C SER A 152 4.18 -16.67 -6.42
N GLU A 153 4.83 -17.61 -7.10
CA GLU A 153 5.01 -19.00 -6.68
C GLU A 153 5.89 -19.11 -5.40
N GLY A 154 6.20 -17.99 -4.73
CA GLY A 154 7.12 -17.88 -3.60
C GLY A 154 6.50 -18.04 -2.21
N MET A 155 5.26 -18.53 -2.08
CA MET A 155 4.63 -18.75 -0.76
C MET A 155 5.51 -19.60 0.17
N ASN A 156 6.20 -20.62 -0.37
CA ASN A 156 7.07 -21.46 0.45
C ASN A 156 8.38 -20.75 0.83
N GLU A 157 8.99 -19.99 -0.08
CA GLU A 157 10.23 -19.26 0.19
C GLU A 157 10.03 -18.15 1.25
N ASP A 158 8.93 -17.40 1.16
CA ASP A 158 8.58 -16.35 2.13
C ASP A 158 8.39 -16.94 3.55
N VAL A 159 7.74 -18.10 3.64
CA VAL A 159 7.49 -18.79 4.90
C VAL A 159 8.79 -19.32 5.51
N GLU A 160 9.65 -19.94 4.72
CA GLU A 160 10.96 -20.42 5.16
C GLU A 160 11.85 -19.26 5.66
N ALA A 161 11.84 -18.12 4.95
CA ALA A 161 12.57 -16.94 5.36
C ALA A 161 12.09 -16.40 6.71
N ILE A 162 10.78 -16.36 6.94
CA ILE A 162 10.18 -15.94 8.22
C ILE A 162 10.56 -16.89 9.36
N LEU A 163 10.52 -18.21 9.13
CA LEU A 163 10.91 -19.20 10.13
C LEU A 163 12.40 -19.09 10.47
N LYS A 164 13.26 -18.86 9.47
CA LYS A 164 14.69 -18.65 9.67
C LYS A 164 14.98 -17.37 10.47
N GLU A 165 14.30 -16.27 10.15
CA GLU A 165 14.37 -15.02 10.93
C GLU A 165 13.98 -15.27 12.39
N ALA A 166 12.91 -16.04 12.62
CA ALA A 166 12.46 -16.38 13.97
C ALA A 166 13.50 -17.20 14.76
N GLU A 167 14.19 -18.15 14.12
CA GLU A 167 15.28 -18.91 14.74
C GLU A 167 16.49 -18.04 15.08
N GLU A 168 16.90 -17.14 14.19
CA GLU A 168 18.03 -16.23 14.42
C GLU A 168 17.75 -15.27 15.59
N VAL A 169 16.52 -14.75 15.68
CA VAL A 169 16.08 -13.92 16.79
C VAL A 169 16.03 -14.72 18.10
N ALA A 170 15.57 -15.97 18.07
CA ALA A 170 15.56 -16.84 19.25
C ALA A 170 16.98 -17.12 19.78
N LYS A 171 17.92 -17.49 18.90
CA LYS A 171 19.34 -17.71 19.25
C LYS A 171 19.98 -16.46 19.85
N THR A 172 19.67 -15.28 19.32
CA THR A 172 20.18 -14.00 19.84
C THR A 172 19.64 -13.70 21.24
N ARG A 173 18.35 -13.97 21.49
CA ARG A 173 17.74 -13.82 22.83
C ARG A 173 18.33 -14.78 23.86
N GLU A 174 18.66 -16.01 23.45
CA GLU A 174 19.34 -16.98 24.32
C GLU A 174 20.77 -16.56 24.65
N LYS A 175 21.54 -16.13 23.65
CA LYS A 175 22.91 -15.62 23.84
C LYS A 175 22.96 -14.43 24.80
N ASN A 176 21.98 -13.54 24.73
CA ASN A 176 21.87 -12.38 25.61
C ASN A 176 21.31 -12.70 27.02
N ARG A 177 20.83 -13.93 27.25
CA ARG A 177 20.40 -14.43 28.57
C ARG A 177 21.50 -15.17 29.33
N LEU A 178 22.66 -15.40 28.73
CA LEU A 178 23.78 -16.05 29.41
C LEU A 178 24.35 -15.10 30.49
N PRO A 179 24.38 -15.50 31.78
CA PRO A 179 24.99 -14.68 32.82
C PRO A 179 26.50 -14.55 32.58
N SER A 180 27.06 -13.39 32.93
CA SER A 180 28.51 -13.17 32.91
C SER A 180 29.20 -14.19 33.84
N PRO A 181 30.34 -14.78 33.42
CA PRO A 181 31.07 -15.74 34.24
C PRO A 181 31.57 -15.08 35.55
N PRO A 182 31.69 -15.85 36.65
CA PRO A 182 32.12 -15.35 37.96
C PRO A 182 33.58 -14.90 38.01
#